data_AF-A0A238C543-F1
#
_entry.id   AF-A0A238C543-F1
#
_cell.length_a   1.000
_cell.length_b   1.000
_cell.length_c   1.000
_cell.angle_alpha   90.00
_cell.angle_beta   90.00
_cell.angle_gamma   90.00
#
_symmetry.space_group_name_H-M   'P 1'
#
loop_
_entity.id
_entity.type
_entity.pdbx_description
1 polymer ?
#
loop_
_entity_poly.entity_id
_entity_poly.type
_entity_poly.pdbx_seq_one_letter_code
_entity_poly.pdbx_strand_id
1 'polypeptide(L)'
;MDNDGDTTHKYTYNMDGDIFEQPLTAESLQQILAFFKKNGLTESEETLSREAAVVLRLSKDGVDSDISNDAIMREFSTLLTHIDSSFDNFRAELSALIFPVFAHLYIQLIAEGRSLQAALFSEKFSRHVPSMYEEQTKLLTRISTHSQAANHALVQALTKNQFVVRISKSAIKQLEPFLTRNSIVRDVMRDHLHIEGGFSLLFENLRVHYR
;
A
#
# COMPACT_ATOMS: atom_id res chain seq x y z
N MET A 1 -63.57 9.37 -25.07
CA MET A 1 -63.26 10.07 -26.33
C MET A 1 -62.09 11.00 -26.05
N ASP A 2 -60.99 10.45 -25.54
CA ASP A 2 -59.96 9.66 -26.26
C ASP A 2 -59.17 10.67 -27.13
N ASN A 3 -57.86 10.88 -26.97
CA ASN A 3 -56.83 9.87 -27.00
C ASN A 3 -55.49 10.48 -26.55
N ASP A 4 -54.71 9.66 -25.86
CA ASP A 4 -53.36 9.89 -25.39
C ASP A 4 -52.34 10.04 -26.52
N GLY A 5 -51.26 10.74 -26.21
CA GLY A 5 -50.04 10.83 -27.02
C GLY A 5 -48.80 10.88 -26.12
N ASP A 6 -48.72 9.96 -25.17
CA ASP A 6 -47.53 9.71 -24.35
C ASP A 6 -46.37 9.24 -25.24
N THR A 7 -45.33 10.08 -25.33
CA THR A 7 -44.06 9.73 -25.98
C THR A 7 -43.05 9.37 -24.90
N THR A 8 -43.25 8.23 -24.22
CA THR A 8 -42.21 7.62 -23.41
C THR A 8 -41.44 6.63 -24.28
N HIS A 9 -40.25 7.06 -24.70
CA HIS A 9 -39.19 6.16 -25.15
C HIS A 9 -38.89 5.14 -24.04
N LYS A 10 -39.43 3.94 -24.19
CA LYS A 10 -39.05 2.77 -23.40
C LYS A 10 -37.59 2.43 -23.68
N TYR A 11 -36.71 2.71 -22.72
CA TYR A 11 -35.47 1.96 -22.59
C TYR A 11 -35.82 0.55 -22.10
N THR A 12 -36.13 -0.34 -23.04
CA THR A 12 -36.14 -1.77 -22.78
C THR A 12 -34.69 -2.23 -22.62
N TYR A 13 -34.22 -2.30 -21.38
CA TYR A 13 -32.98 -3.00 -21.06
C TYR A 13 -33.24 -4.50 -21.17
N ASN A 14 -32.98 -5.06 -22.35
CA ASN A 14 -32.72 -6.49 -22.49
C ASN A 14 -31.40 -6.77 -21.78
N MET A 15 -31.46 -7.50 -20.67
CA MET A 15 -30.30 -7.95 -19.91
C MET A 15 -30.50 -9.43 -19.61
N ASP A 16 -30.29 -10.25 -20.63
CA ASP A 16 -30.13 -11.70 -20.51
C ASP A 16 -28.68 -12.00 -20.10
N GLY A 17 -28.48 -12.77 -19.02
CA GLY A 17 -27.26 -13.56 -18.75
C GLY A 17 -25.94 -12.84 -18.42
N ASP A 18 -25.66 -11.67 -18.98
CA ASP A 18 -24.29 -11.10 -19.08
C ASP A 18 -23.79 -10.37 -17.83
N ILE A 19 -24.65 -10.07 -16.85
CA ILE A 19 -24.23 -9.29 -15.66
C ILE A 19 -23.27 -10.11 -14.77
N PHE A 20 -23.35 -11.44 -14.78
CA PHE A 20 -22.48 -12.31 -13.99
C PHE A 20 -21.13 -12.61 -14.68
N GLU A 21 -20.97 -12.28 -15.97
CA GLU A 21 -19.72 -12.54 -16.71
C GLU A 21 -18.81 -11.30 -16.82
N GLN A 22 -19.29 -10.12 -16.39
CA GLN A 22 -18.47 -8.91 -16.36
C GLN A 22 -17.54 -8.84 -15.14
N PRO A 23 -16.36 -8.19 -15.26
CA PRO A 23 -15.48 -7.97 -14.12
C PRO A 23 -16.23 -7.21 -13.01
N LEU A 24 -16.08 -7.68 -11.76
CA LEU A 24 -16.74 -7.12 -10.58
C LEU A 24 -16.26 -5.67 -10.33
N THR A 25 -16.96 -4.70 -10.91
CA THR A 25 -16.75 -3.26 -10.70
C THR A 25 -17.81 -2.69 -9.76
N ALA A 26 -17.52 -1.53 -9.14
CA ALA A 26 -18.47 -0.84 -8.26
C ALA A 26 -19.82 -0.54 -8.94
N GLU A 27 -19.80 -0.24 -10.25
CA GLU A 27 -21.01 -0.01 -11.05
C GLU A 27 -21.81 -1.31 -11.26
N SER A 28 -21.14 -2.41 -11.64
CA SER A 28 -21.79 -3.73 -11.80
C SER A 28 -22.42 -4.22 -10.49
N LEU A 29 -21.77 -3.98 -9.34
CA LEU A 29 -22.29 -4.31 -8.02
C LEU A 29 -23.56 -3.52 -7.68
N GLN A 30 -23.60 -2.22 -7.99
CA GLN A 30 -24.83 -1.42 -7.81
C GLN A 30 -25.97 -1.92 -8.69
N GLN A 31 -25.66 -2.35 -9.91
CA GLN A 31 -26.64 -2.86 -10.86
C GLN A 31 -27.22 -4.22 -10.43
N ILE A 32 -26.38 -5.08 -9.84
CA ILE A 32 -26.79 -6.35 -9.23
C ILE A 32 -27.68 -6.13 -8.00
N LEU A 33 -27.33 -5.18 -7.12
CA LEU A 33 -28.18 -4.83 -5.97
C LEU A 33 -29.55 -4.30 -6.41
N ALA A 34 -29.59 -3.44 -7.43
CA ALA A 34 -30.84 -2.92 -7.99
C ALA A 34 -31.71 -4.04 -8.60
N PHE A 35 -31.09 -5.05 -9.21
CA PHE A 35 -31.78 -6.23 -9.73
C PHE A 35 -32.40 -7.07 -8.60
N PHE A 36 -31.65 -7.35 -7.54
CA PHE A 36 -32.18 -8.12 -6.39
C PHE A 36 -33.38 -7.41 -5.74
N LYS A 37 -33.29 -6.09 -5.58
CA LYS A 37 -34.39 -5.26 -5.07
C LYS A 37 -35.64 -5.30 -5.95
N LYS A 38 -35.46 -5.31 -7.28
CA LYS A 38 -36.57 -5.35 -8.26
C LYS A 38 -37.28 -6.72 -8.29
N ASN A 39 -36.55 -7.80 -7.99
CA ASN A 39 -37.07 -9.17 -8.03
C ASN A 39 -37.56 -9.70 -6.67
N GLY A 40 -37.62 -8.85 -5.64
CA GLY A 40 -38.18 -9.22 -4.33
C GLY A 40 -37.32 -10.21 -3.54
N LEU A 41 -36.04 -10.33 -3.84
CA LEU A 41 -35.07 -11.20 -3.15
C LEU A 41 -34.48 -10.47 -1.93
N THR A 42 -35.34 -10.01 -1.03
CA THR A 42 -35.02 -9.09 0.08
C THR A 42 -34.01 -9.65 1.09
N GLU A 43 -34.02 -10.98 1.32
CA GLU A 43 -33.12 -11.61 2.31
C GLU A 43 -31.68 -11.71 1.80
N SER A 44 -31.50 -12.06 0.52
CA SER A 44 -30.21 -12.06 -0.17
C SER A 44 -29.70 -10.65 -0.46
N GLU A 45 -30.62 -9.71 -0.75
CA GLU A 45 -30.31 -8.28 -0.90
C GLU A 45 -29.75 -7.70 0.40
N GLU A 46 -30.36 -7.95 1.56
CA GLU A 46 -29.91 -7.33 2.81
C GLU A 46 -28.49 -7.77 3.20
N THR A 47 -28.21 -9.07 3.06
CA THR A 47 -26.88 -9.64 3.35
C THR A 47 -25.83 -9.09 2.39
N LEU A 48 -26.12 -9.14 1.09
CA LEU A 48 -25.19 -8.67 0.06
C LEU A 48 -25.02 -7.14 0.09
N SER A 49 -26.08 -6.39 0.40
CA SER A 49 -26.06 -4.93 0.55
C SER A 49 -25.20 -4.52 1.75
N ARG A 50 -25.25 -5.28 2.85
CA ARG A 50 -24.40 -5.02 4.02
C ARG A 50 -22.92 -5.21 3.71
N GLU A 51 -22.57 -6.26 2.96
CA GLU A 51 -21.20 -6.52 2.54
C GLU A 51 -20.74 -5.54 1.44
N ALA A 52 -21.59 -5.28 0.45
CA ALA A 52 -21.34 -4.32 -0.62
C ALA A 52 -21.28 -2.87 -0.10
N ALA A 53 -21.98 -2.53 0.98
CA ALA A 53 -21.87 -1.21 1.61
C ALA A 53 -20.47 -0.95 2.16
N VAL A 54 -19.74 -1.99 2.61
CA VAL A 54 -18.34 -1.85 3.02
C VAL A 54 -17.47 -1.55 1.80
N VAL A 55 -17.65 -2.31 0.71
CA VAL A 55 -16.90 -2.12 -0.56
C VAL A 55 -17.21 -0.77 -1.22
N LEU A 56 -18.47 -0.33 -1.19
CA LEU A 56 -18.92 0.95 -1.72
C LEU A 56 -18.51 2.13 -0.84
N ARG A 57 -18.46 1.98 0.49
CA ARG A 57 -17.86 2.99 1.37
C ARG A 57 -16.37 3.16 1.10
N LEU A 58 -15.65 2.06 0.90
CA LEU A 58 -14.25 2.07 0.48
C LEU A 58 -14.01 2.73 -0.89
N SER A 59 -15.05 2.86 -1.73
CA SER A 59 -14.96 3.54 -3.03
C SER A 59 -15.60 4.94 -3.05
N LYS A 60 -16.43 5.29 -2.04
CA LYS A 60 -17.18 6.56 -1.98
C LYS A 60 -16.64 7.57 -0.96
N ASP A 61 -15.96 7.12 0.09
CA ASP A 61 -15.24 8.01 1.03
C ASP A 61 -13.84 8.31 0.52
N GLY A 62 -13.68 9.14 -0.52
CA GLY A 62 -12.45 9.91 -0.78
C GLY A 62 -11.12 9.15 -0.71
N VAL A 63 -11.11 7.86 -1.00
CA VAL A 63 -9.96 6.98 -0.74
C VAL A 63 -8.78 7.37 -1.61
N ASP A 64 -9.01 7.92 -2.80
CA ASP A 64 -7.92 8.42 -3.65
C ASP A 64 -7.23 9.69 -3.12
N SER A 65 -7.95 10.58 -2.42
CA SER A 65 -7.37 11.85 -1.95
C SER A 65 -6.57 11.71 -0.65
N ASP A 66 -7.00 10.83 0.27
CA ASP A 66 -6.25 10.56 1.50
C ASP A 66 -5.12 9.55 1.28
N ILE A 67 -5.27 8.57 0.37
CA ILE A 67 -4.21 7.60 0.07
C ILE A 67 -3.09 8.20 -0.79
N SER A 68 -3.40 9.12 -1.72
CA SER A 68 -2.36 9.90 -2.40
C SER A 68 -1.66 10.89 -1.46
N ASN A 69 -2.27 11.24 -0.32
CA ASN A 69 -1.64 12.06 0.72
C ASN A 69 -0.86 11.24 1.75
N ASP A 70 -0.89 9.91 1.68
CA ASP A 70 -0.19 9.08 2.65
C ASP A 70 1.32 9.30 2.55
N ALA A 71 1.89 9.83 3.63
CA ALA A 71 3.29 10.22 3.69
C ALA A 71 4.22 9.02 3.47
N ILE A 72 3.83 7.82 3.91
CA ILE A 72 4.62 6.59 3.72
C ILE A 72 4.69 6.24 2.23
N MET A 73 3.55 6.27 1.52
CA MET A 73 3.53 6.01 0.08
C MET A 73 4.37 7.03 -0.71
N ARG A 74 4.30 8.31 -0.36
CA ARG A 74 5.08 9.37 -1.02
C ARG A 74 6.57 9.24 -0.75
N GLU A 75 6.98 9.08 0.50
CA GLU A 75 8.40 8.98 0.85
C GLU A 75 9.04 7.73 0.23
N PHE A 76 8.34 6.58 0.24
CA PHE A 76 8.86 5.38 -0.41
C PHE A 76 8.95 5.51 -1.93
N SER A 77 7.96 6.13 -2.57
CA SER A 77 8.04 6.43 -4.01
C SER A 77 9.21 7.37 -4.35
N THR A 78 9.47 8.35 -3.49
CA THR A 78 10.59 9.28 -3.66
C THR A 78 11.93 8.57 -3.46
N LEU A 79 12.00 7.62 -2.52
CA LEU A 79 13.18 6.75 -2.33
C LEU A 79 13.48 5.97 -3.60
N LEU A 80 12.49 5.28 -4.19
CA LEU A 80 12.69 4.53 -5.43
C LEU A 80 13.18 5.44 -6.56
N THR A 81 12.54 6.60 -6.74
CA THR A 81 12.94 7.59 -7.77
C THR A 81 14.37 8.09 -7.54
N HIS A 82 14.77 8.31 -6.29
CA HIS A 82 16.13 8.72 -5.94
C HIS A 82 17.16 7.62 -6.24
N ILE A 83 16.83 6.36 -5.97
CA ILE A 83 17.68 5.20 -6.28
C ILE A 83 17.82 5.05 -7.80
N ASP A 84 16.72 5.14 -8.55
CA ASP A 84 16.73 4.98 -10.01
C ASP A 84 17.48 6.10 -10.73
N SER A 85 17.44 7.32 -10.18
CA SER A 85 18.20 8.48 -10.71
C SER A 85 19.66 8.52 -10.28
N SER A 86 20.09 7.62 -9.39
CA SER A 86 21.48 7.53 -8.94
C SER A 86 22.37 6.83 -9.98
N PHE A 87 23.66 7.16 -9.99
CA PHE A 87 24.65 6.47 -10.84
C PHE A 87 24.68 4.96 -10.55
N ASP A 88 24.95 4.15 -11.58
CA ASP A 88 24.85 2.68 -11.52
C ASP A 88 25.61 2.05 -10.33
N ASN A 89 26.79 2.58 -10.02
CA ASN A 89 27.61 2.13 -8.89
C ASN A 89 26.90 2.34 -7.55
N PHE A 90 26.23 3.47 -7.35
CA PHE A 90 25.47 3.76 -6.14
C PHE A 90 24.10 3.08 -6.17
N ARG A 91 23.46 2.98 -7.33
CA ARG A 91 22.14 2.32 -7.48
C ARG A 91 22.20 0.89 -6.97
N ALA A 92 23.23 0.13 -7.31
CA ALA A 92 23.40 -1.24 -6.82
C ALA A 92 23.47 -1.32 -5.28
N GLU A 93 24.22 -0.42 -4.65
CA GLU A 93 24.36 -0.37 -3.19
C GLU A 93 23.07 0.12 -2.51
N LEU A 94 22.45 1.17 -3.04
CA LEU A 94 21.23 1.76 -2.49
C LEU A 94 20.01 0.85 -2.66
N SER A 95 19.96 0.03 -3.71
CA SER A 95 18.92 -0.98 -3.90
C SER A 95 18.83 -1.98 -2.73
N ALA A 96 19.92 -2.18 -1.98
CA ALA A 96 19.91 -3.00 -0.78
C ALA A 96 19.05 -2.41 0.36
N LEU A 97 18.71 -1.12 0.30
CA LEU A 97 17.81 -0.44 1.25
C LEU A 97 16.33 -0.68 0.94
N ILE A 98 15.98 -1.05 -0.31
CA ILE A 98 14.59 -1.12 -0.76
C ILE A 98 13.79 -2.11 0.09
N PHE A 99 14.29 -3.34 0.23
CA PHE A 99 13.61 -4.37 1.02
C PHE A 99 13.46 -4.02 2.50
N PRO A 100 14.53 -3.69 3.25
CA PRO A 100 14.38 -3.42 4.67
C PRO A 100 13.50 -2.20 4.93
N VAL A 101 13.58 -1.14 4.12
CA VAL A 101 12.68 0.01 4.27
C VAL A 101 11.24 -0.38 3.94
N PHE A 102 11.01 -1.11 2.84
CA PHE A 102 9.67 -1.60 2.47
C PHE A 102 9.05 -2.43 3.59
N ALA A 103 9.80 -3.39 4.14
CA ALA A 103 9.30 -4.30 5.14
C ALA A 103 8.91 -3.59 6.44
N HIS A 104 9.73 -2.64 6.90
CA HIS A 104 9.44 -1.88 8.12
C HIS A 104 8.25 -0.94 7.95
N LEU A 105 8.14 -0.25 6.80
CA LEU A 105 6.98 0.59 6.51
C LEU A 105 5.68 -0.23 6.43
N TYR A 106 5.72 -1.40 5.81
CA TYR A 106 4.58 -2.30 5.74
C TYR A 106 4.17 -2.82 7.14
N ILE A 107 5.13 -3.23 7.95
CA ILE A 107 4.89 -3.65 9.35
C ILE A 107 4.30 -2.49 10.17
N GLN A 108 4.82 -1.27 9.99
CA GLN A 108 4.30 -0.09 10.67
C GLN A 108 2.84 0.19 10.30
N LEU A 109 2.48 0.12 9.02
CA LEU A 109 1.09 0.29 8.57
C LEU A 109 0.15 -0.74 9.22
N ILE A 110 0.56 -2.00 9.30
CA ILE A 110 -0.23 -3.05 9.95
C ILE A 110 -0.31 -2.84 11.47
N ALA A 111 0.81 -2.43 12.08
CA ALA A 111 0.88 -2.19 13.51
C ALA A 111 -0.10 -1.08 13.94
N GLU A 112 -0.25 -0.04 13.12
CA GLU A 112 -1.19 1.08 13.31
C GLU A 112 -2.64 0.75 12.91
N GLY A 113 -2.93 -0.48 12.48
CA GLY A 113 -4.27 -0.91 12.07
C GLY A 113 -4.69 -0.42 10.68
N ARG A 114 -3.76 0.14 9.89
CA ARG A 114 -4.00 0.67 8.53
C ARG A 114 -3.87 -0.43 7.47
N SER A 115 -4.59 -1.55 7.66
CA SER A 115 -4.49 -2.75 6.82
C SER A 115 -4.78 -2.52 5.34
N LEU A 116 -5.75 -1.66 5.01
CA LEU A 116 -6.07 -1.31 3.62
C LEU A 116 -4.91 -0.58 2.94
N GLN A 117 -4.29 0.38 3.63
CA GLN A 117 -3.13 1.12 3.13
C GLN A 117 -1.92 0.20 2.98
N ALA A 118 -1.71 -0.73 3.92
CA ALA A 118 -0.67 -1.75 3.80
C ALA A 118 -0.86 -2.61 2.54
N ALA A 119 -2.08 -3.08 2.26
CA ALA A 119 -2.39 -3.86 1.07
C ALA A 119 -2.05 -3.09 -0.21
N LEU A 120 -2.52 -1.84 -0.33
CA LEU A 120 -2.24 -0.98 -1.48
C LEU A 120 -0.76 -0.63 -1.63
N PHE A 121 -0.06 -0.38 -0.52
CA PHE A 121 1.38 -0.17 -0.49
C PHE A 121 2.11 -1.40 -1.05
N SER A 122 1.72 -2.60 -0.61
CA SER A 122 2.33 -3.84 -1.10
C SER A 122 2.05 -4.12 -2.57
N GLU A 123 0.83 -3.89 -3.04
CA GLU A 123 0.47 -4.08 -4.45
C GLU A 123 1.27 -3.13 -5.35
N LYS A 124 1.40 -1.86 -4.94
CA LYS A 124 2.10 -0.85 -5.72
C LYS A 124 3.61 -1.10 -5.79
N PHE A 125 4.22 -1.47 -4.66
CA PHE A 125 5.67 -1.43 -4.49
C PHE A 125 6.37 -2.79 -4.44
N SER A 126 5.64 -3.90 -4.26
CA SER A 126 6.23 -5.26 -4.21
C SER A 126 7.12 -5.59 -5.41
N ARG A 127 6.72 -5.18 -6.61
CA ARG A 127 7.51 -5.36 -7.85
C ARG A 127 8.86 -4.66 -7.88
N HIS A 128 9.05 -3.63 -7.06
CA HIS A 128 10.32 -2.89 -6.97
C HIS A 128 11.29 -3.53 -5.96
N VAL A 129 10.80 -4.48 -5.15
CA VAL A 129 11.66 -5.20 -4.22
C VAL A 129 12.60 -6.13 -5.00
N PRO A 130 13.90 -6.17 -4.67
CA PRO A 130 14.84 -7.07 -5.34
C PRO A 130 14.40 -8.54 -5.26
N SER A 131 14.58 -9.29 -6.36
CA SER A 131 14.12 -10.68 -6.50
C SER A 131 14.63 -11.63 -5.42
N MET A 132 15.82 -11.36 -4.87
CA MET A 132 16.39 -12.11 -3.73
C MET A 132 15.52 -12.07 -2.46
N TYR A 133 14.59 -11.11 -2.36
CA TYR A 133 13.65 -10.94 -1.25
C TYR A 133 12.19 -11.21 -1.65
N GLU A 134 11.94 -11.78 -2.83
CA GLU A 134 10.59 -12.00 -3.35
C GLU A 134 9.78 -12.92 -2.43
N GLU A 135 10.38 -14.01 -1.95
CA GLU A 135 9.71 -14.96 -1.05
C GLU A 135 9.39 -14.33 0.31
N GLN A 136 10.33 -13.57 0.89
CA GLN A 136 10.13 -12.83 2.13
C GLN A 136 9.03 -11.78 1.98
N THR A 137 8.97 -11.13 0.82
CA THR A 137 7.93 -10.16 0.49
C THR A 137 6.57 -10.84 0.42
N LYS A 138 6.45 -11.97 -0.29
CA LYS A 138 5.20 -12.77 -0.34
C LYS A 138 4.75 -13.24 1.03
N LEU A 139 5.67 -13.66 1.90
CA LEU A 139 5.35 -14.05 3.27
C LEU A 139 4.83 -12.86 4.08
N LEU A 140 5.47 -11.70 3.92
CA LEU A 140 5.08 -10.49 4.62
C LEU A 140 3.70 -10.00 4.16
N THR A 141 3.41 -10.00 2.85
CA THR A 141 2.14 -9.48 2.31
C THR A 141 0.90 -10.32 2.65
N ARG A 142 1.11 -11.58 3.06
CA ARG A 142 0.03 -12.44 3.60
C ARG A 142 -0.43 -12.01 4.98
N ILE A 143 0.36 -11.22 5.69
CA ILE A 143 0.06 -10.75 7.04
C ILE A 143 -0.76 -9.47 6.91
N SER A 144 -2.07 -9.53 7.09
CA SER A 144 -2.94 -8.36 6.90
C SER A 144 -3.40 -7.70 8.20
N THR A 145 -3.15 -8.30 9.36
CA THR A 145 -3.65 -7.82 10.65
C THR A 145 -2.56 -7.75 11.72
N HIS A 146 -2.74 -6.82 12.67
CA HIS A 146 -1.83 -6.63 13.81
C HIS A 146 -1.60 -7.93 14.59
N SER A 147 -2.66 -8.71 14.85
CA SER A 147 -2.57 -9.99 15.56
C SER A 147 -1.70 -11.01 14.81
N GLN A 148 -1.82 -11.07 13.48
CA GLN A 148 -0.97 -11.94 12.66
C GLN A 148 0.49 -11.47 12.69
N ALA A 149 0.72 -10.16 12.57
CA ALA A 149 2.06 -9.58 12.62
C ALA A 149 2.78 -9.85 13.95
N ALA A 150 2.07 -9.70 15.08
CA ALA A 150 2.63 -9.94 16.41
C ALA A 150 3.10 -11.40 16.61
N ASN A 151 2.41 -12.37 15.99
CA ASN A 151 2.73 -13.79 16.12
C ASN A 151 3.68 -14.31 15.04
N HIS A 152 3.99 -13.52 14.01
CA HIS A 152 4.76 -13.99 12.86
C HIS A 152 6.28 -13.90 13.11
N ALA A 153 6.98 -15.02 12.96
CA ALA A 153 8.42 -15.12 13.24
C ALA A 153 9.27 -14.13 12.41
N LEU A 154 8.94 -13.94 11.14
CA LEU A 154 9.65 -12.98 10.27
C LEU A 154 9.46 -11.52 10.73
N VAL A 155 8.25 -11.15 11.16
CA VAL A 155 7.98 -9.79 11.65
C VAL A 155 8.75 -9.56 12.94
N GLN A 156 8.70 -10.52 13.87
CA GLN A 156 9.48 -10.44 15.10
C GLN A 156 10.99 -10.36 14.82
N ALA A 157 11.50 -11.11 13.85
CA ALA A 157 12.91 -11.08 13.49
C ALA A 157 13.34 -9.72 12.91
N LEU A 158 12.50 -9.10 12.07
CA LEU A 158 12.74 -7.78 11.51
C LEU A 158 12.63 -6.66 12.57
N THR A 159 11.69 -6.77 13.51
CA THR A 159 11.53 -5.77 14.57
C THR A 159 12.59 -5.88 15.67
N LYS A 160 13.05 -7.10 15.99
CA LYS A 160 14.04 -7.34 17.06
C LYS A 160 15.49 -7.16 16.60
N ASN A 161 15.80 -7.41 15.34
CA ASN A 161 17.16 -7.33 14.82
C ASN A 161 17.28 -6.16 13.84
N GLN A 162 18.39 -5.43 13.91
CA GLN A 162 18.70 -4.44 12.88
C GLN A 162 19.11 -5.14 11.58
N PHE A 163 18.54 -4.70 10.48
CA PHE A 163 18.87 -5.23 9.16
C PHE A 163 20.22 -4.71 8.71
N VAL A 164 21.19 -5.60 8.50
CA VAL A 164 22.55 -5.20 8.12
C VAL A 164 22.63 -4.91 6.63
N VAL A 165 23.06 -3.70 6.26
CA VAL A 165 23.26 -3.29 4.87
C VAL A 165 24.70 -2.82 4.67
N ARG A 166 25.36 -3.28 3.62
CA ARG A 166 26.71 -2.80 3.25
C ARG A 166 26.59 -1.70 2.21
N ILE A 167 26.95 -0.47 2.59
CA ILE A 167 26.92 0.70 1.70
C ILE A 167 28.21 1.50 1.90
N SER A 168 28.79 1.97 0.80
CA SER A 168 29.97 2.82 0.79
C SER A 168 29.67 4.20 1.37
N LYS A 169 30.70 4.83 1.97
CA LYS A 169 30.59 6.19 2.51
C LYS A 169 30.13 7.21 1.47
N SER A 170 30.52 7.03 0.21
CA SER A 170 30.15 7.90 -0.90
C SER A 170 28.67 7.80 -1.26
N ALA A 171 28.11 6.58 -1.29
CA ALA A 171 26.68 6.37 -1.50
C ALA A 171 25.84 6.94 -0.34
N ILE A 172 26.31 6.81 0.90
CA ILE A 172 25.65 7.42 2.08
C ILE A 172 25.60 8.95 1.95
N LYS A 173 26.71 9.59 1.56
CA LYS A 173 26.74 11.06 1.37
C LYS A 173 25.77 11.54 0.28
N GLN A 174 25.57 10.75 -0.78
CA GLN A 174 24.56 11.07 -1.79
C GLN A 174 23.12 10.96 -1.24
N LEU A 175 22.92 10.08 -0.27
CA LEU A 175 21.62 9.82 0.36
C LEU A 175 21.26 10.84 1.46
N GLU A 176 22.23 11.50 2.10
CA GLU A 176 22.01 12.47 3.19
C GLU A 176 21.00 13.60 2.86
N PRO A 177 21.10 14.30 1.70
CA PRO A 177 20.14 15.35 1.34
C PRO A 177 18.72 14.79 1.15
N PHE A 178 18.61 13.54 0.72
CA PHE A 178 17.34 12.84 0.59
C PHE A 178 16.74 12.55 1.97
N LEU A 179 17.52 11.99 2.89
CA LEU A 179 17.05 11.66 4.26
C LEU A 179 16.67 12.88 5.08
N THR A 180 17.27 14.04 4.80
CA THR A 180 16.89 15.30 5.46
C THR A 180 15.48 15.76 5.07
N ARG A 181 15.04 15.44 3.84
CA ARG A 181 13.71 15.80 3.32
C ARG A 181 12.64 14.73 3.59
N ASN A 182 13.05 13.49 3.86
CA ASN A 182 12.19 12.32 4.01
C ASN A 182 12.39 11.72 5.40
N SER A 183 11.68 12.27 6.39
CA SER A 183 11.86 11.94 7.80
C SER A 183 11.45 10.52 8.14
N ILE A 184 10.41 9.97 7.51
CA ILE A 184 9.91 8.62 7.80
C ILE A 184 10.96 7.59 7.38
N VAL A 185 11.47 7.69 6.14
CA VAL A 185 12.52 6.79 5.65
C VAL A 185 13.78 6.93 6.49
N ARG A 186 14.16 8.16 6.86
CA ARG A 186 15.30 8.42 7.74
C ARG A 186 15.15 7.74 9.10
N ASP A 187 13.99 7.85 9.73
CA ASP A 187 13.75 7.28 11.06
C ASP A 187 13.74 5.75 10.98
N VAL A 188 13.14 5.16 9.94
CA VAL A 188 13.22 3.71 9.69
C VAL A 188 14.67 3.26 9.51
N MET A 189 15.46 3.98 8.71
CA MET A 189 16.87 3.66 8.51
C MET A 189 17.69 3.78 9.80
N ARG A 190 17.38 4.77 10.65
CA ARG A 190 18.07 4.96 11.94
C ARG A 190 17.77 3.84 12.92
N ASP A 191 16.49 3.48 13.04
CA ASP A 191 16.02 2.63 14.13
C ASP A 191 16.15 1.14 13.77
N HIS A 192 16.05 0.81 12.48
CA HIS A 192 15.95 -0.58 12.01
C HIS A 192 17.08 -1.07 11.11
N LEU A 193 17.98 -0.20 10.63
CA LEU A 193 19.09 -0.62 9.78
C LEU A 193 20.44 -0.42 10.47
N HIS A 194 21.32 -1.40 10.25
CA HIS A 194 22.72 -1.32 10.63
C HIS A 194 23.58 -1.23 9.36
N ILE A 195 24.17 -0.06 9.08
CA ILE A 195 24.95 0.12 7.86
C ILE A 195 26.45 -0.09 8.13
N GLU A 196 26.97 -1.22 7.68
CA GLU A 196 28.39 -1.57 7.72
C GLU A 196 29.14 -0.75 6.65
N GLY A 197 29.82 0.32 7.09
CA GLY A 197 30.66 1.14 6.19
C GLY A 197 30.77 2.63 6.53
N GLY A 198 29.91 3.21 7.36
CA GLY A 198 30.04 4.64 7.69
C GLY A 198 28.91 5.32 8.47
N PHE A 199 28.00 4.59 9.09
CA PHE A 199 26.76 5.17 9.62
C PHE A 199 26.84 5.65 11.08
N SER A 200 27.78 5.09 11.86
CA SER A 200 27.83 5.32 13.32
C SER A 200 28.09 6.77 13.74
N LEU A 201 28.62 7.64 12.86
CA LEU A 201 28.95 9.04 13.21
C LEU A 201 27.90 10.06 12.75
N LEU A 202 26.96 9.70 11.87
CA LEU A 202 25.99 10.66 11.31
C LEU A 202 24.81 10.90 12.24
N PHE A 203 24.31 9.85 12.91
CA PHE A 203 23.22 10.00 13.87
C PHE A 203 23.68 10.52 15.24
N GLU A 204 24.95 10.35 15.58
CA GLU A 204 25.57 10.99 16.75
C GLU A 204 25.54 12.52 16.60
N ASN A 205 25.84 13.03 15.39
CA ASN A 205 25.84 14.48 15.10
C ASN A 205 24.43 15.08 14.95
N LEU A 206 23.45 14.34 14.40
CA LEU A 206 22.06 14.81 14.38
C LEU A 206 21.41 14.87 15.77
N ARG A 207 21.92 14.11 16.74
CA ARG A 207 21.47 14.17 18.14
C ARG A 207 21.81 15.49 18.82
N VAL A 208 22.83 16.19 18.34
CA VAL A 208 23.32 17.44 18.96
C VAL A 208 22.55 18.67 18.47
N HIS A 209 21.88 18.60 17.32
CA HIS A 209 21.18 19.75 16.72
C HIS A 209 19.69 19.85 17.05
N TYR A 210 19.14 18.94 17.87
CA TYR A 210 17.76 18.99 18.37
C TYR A 210 17.73 18.89 19.90
N ARG A 211 18.41 19.81 20.58
CA ARG A 211 18.21 20.08 22.01
C ARG A 211 18.04 21.56 22.27
#